data_AF-A0A1I2EJT4-F1
#
_entry.id   AF-A0A1I2EJT4-F1
#
_cell.length_a   1.000
_cell.length_b   1.000
_cell.length_c   1.000
_cell.angle_alpha   90.00
_cell.angle_beta   90.00
_cell.angle_gamma   90.00
#
_symmetry.space_group_name_H-M   'P 1'
#
loop_
_entity.id
_entity.type
_entity.pdbx_description
1 polymer ?
#
loop_
_entity_poly.entity_id
_entity_poly.type
_entity_poly.pdbx_seq_one_letter_code
_entity_poly.pdbx_strand_id
1 'polypeptide(L)'
;MIHKLFTWPLDTVLAVANKVKDEADKELYDIEHIQKKLAHLQMVYEMEEISEEEFESQEEDLLRRYRIAKEREQEYNQATKE
;
A
#
# COMPACT_ATOMS: atom_id res chain seq x y z
N MET A 1 0.18 41.76 -17.59
CA MET A 1 -0.25 41.01 -16.40
C MET A 1 -1.48 40.12 -16.68
N ILE A 2 -1.45 39.24 -17.69
CA ILE A 2 -2.56 38.27 -17.96
C ILE A 2 -2.01 36.91 -18.44
N HIS A 3 -0.70 36.74 -18.51
CA HIS A 3 -0.04 35.59 -19.16
C HIS A 3 0.12 34.36 -18.24
N LYS A 4 -0.32 34.46 -16.98
CA LYS A 4 -0.17 33.39 -15.96
C LYS A 4 -1.46 32.60 -15.68
N LEU A 5 -2.55 32.89 -16.39
CA LEU A 5 -3.85 32.26 -16.15
C LEU A 5 -4.16 31.07 -17.06
N PHE A 6 -3.30 30.76 -18.02
CA PHE A 6 -3.60 29.74 -19.04
C PHE A 6 -2.92 28.37 -18.81
N THR A 7 -1.95 28.28 -17.89
CA THR A 7 -1.29 27.00 -17.54
C THR A 7 -1.86 26.34 -16.29
N TRP A 8 -2.81 27.00 -15.61
CA TRP A 8 -3.41 26.54 -14.35
C TRP A 8 -4.08 25.15 -14.40
N PRO A 9 -4.66 24.66 -15.52
CA PRO A 9 -5.22 23.32 -15.57
C PRO A 9 -4.15 22.21 -15.57
N LEU A 10 -2.95 22.49 -16.08
CA LEU A 10 -1.90 21.48 -16.23
C LEU A 10 -1.26 21.14 -14.88
N ASP A 11 -1.08 22.15 -14.02
CA ASP A 11 -0.57 21.95 -12.66
C ASP A 11 -1.54 21.14 -11.79
N THR A 12 -2.85 21.32 -12.01
CA THR A 12 -3.88 20.56 -11.27
C THR A 12 -3.95 19.08 -11.69
N VAL A 13 -3.73 18.76 -12.97
CA VAL A 13 -3.70 17.36 -13.43
C VAL A 13 -2.43 16.65 -12.94
N LEU A 14 -1.29 17.33 -12.94
CA LEU A 14 -0.04 16.83 -12.34
C LEU A 14 -0.18 16.58 -10.83
N ALA A 15 -0.88 17.46 -10.11
CA ALA A 15 -1.14 17.28 -8.68
C ALA A 15 -2.03 16.06 -8.39
N VAL A 16 -3.08 15.83 -9.20
CA VAL A 16 -3.94 14.64 -9.06
C VAL A 16 -3.19 13.37 -9.46
N ALA A 17 -2.38 13.40 -10.53
CA ALA A 17 -1.56 12.27 -10.94
C ALA A 17 -0.49 11.90 -9.90
N ASN A 18 0.14 12.89 -9.25
CA ASN A 18 1.08 12.65 -8.15
C ASN A 18 0.37 12.11 -6.90
N LYS A 19 -0.82 12.61 -6.59
CA LYS A 19 -1.57 12.15 -5.41
C LYS A 19 -2.08 10.71 -5.56
N VAL A 20 -2.55 10.34 -6.75
CA VAL A 20 -2.92 8.95 -7.06
C VAL A 20 -1.71 8.02 -7.02
N LYS A 21 -0.52 8.50 -7.42
CA LYS A 21 0.71 7.71 -7.36
C LYS A 21 1.18 7.48 -5.92
N ASP A 22 1.08 8.49 -5.06
CA ASP A 22 1.34 8.36 -3.61
C ASP A 22 0.31 7.46 -2.91
N GLU A 23 -0.96 7.51 -3.31
CA GLU A 23 -2.01 6.64 -2.77
C GLU A 23 -1.84 5.18 -3.23
N ALA A 24 -1.38 4.94 -4.47
CA ALA A 24 -1.15 3.60 -5.01
C ALA A 24 0.11 2.94 -4.43
N ASP A 25 1.19 3.70 -4.23
CA ASP A 25 2.39 3.21 -3.52
C ASP A 25 2.12 3.00 -2.03
N LYS A 26 1.22 3.80 -1.43
CA LYS A 26 0.64 3.50 -0.11
C LYS A 26 -0.17 2.22 -0.15
N GLU A 27 -1.14 2.04 -1.04
CA GLU A 27 -2.01 0.85 -1.06
C GLU A 27 -1.24 -0.47 -1.19
N LEU A 28 -0.13 -0.48 -1.94
CA LEU A 28 0.69 -1.68 -2.14
C LEU A 28 1.64 -2.01 -0.98
N TYR A 29 1.98 -1.03 -0.13
CA TYR A 29 2.86 -1.19 1.04
C TYR A 29 2.21 -0.75 2.36
N ASP A 30 0.90 -0.55 2.36
CA ASP A 30 0.16 -0.22 3.56
C ASP A 30 0.10 -1.46 4.44
N ILE A 31 0.93 -1.43 5.47
CA ILE A 31 1.00 -2.41 6.55
C ILE A 31 -0.40 -2.70 7.09
N GLU A 32 -1.28 -1.69 7.21
CA GLU A 32 -2.65 -1.85 7.67
C GLU A 32 -3.49 -2.67 6.68
N HIS A 33 -3.31 -2.44 5.38
CA HIS A 33 -4.01 -3.17 4.33
C HIS A 33 -3.58 -4.65 4.29
N ILE A 34 -2.29 -4.92 4.44
CA ILE A 34 -1.76 -6.30 4.52
C ILE A 34 -2.29 -7.00 5.78
N GLN A 35 -2.34 -6.31 6.93
CA GLN A 35 -2.92 -6.84 8.16
C GLN A 35 -4.42 -7.16 8.01
N LYS A 36 -5.20 -6.30 7.34
CA LYS A 36 -6.62 -6.58 7.04
C LYS A 36 -6.78 -7.82 6.16
N LYS A 37 -5.92 -7.98 5.15
CA LYS A 37 -5.91 -9.17 4.28
C LYS A 37 -5.58 -10.44 5.05
N LEU A 38 -4.59 -10.41 5.94
CA LEU A 38 -4.26 -11.54 6.82
C LEU A 38 -5.43 -11.91 7.73
N ALA A 39 -6.07 -10.93 8.38
CA ALA A 39 -7.23 -11.17 9.23
C ALA A 39 -8.43 -11.76 8.45
N HIS A 40 -8.68 -11.25 7.24
CA HIS A 40 -9.71 -11.78 6.37
C HIS A 40 -9.41 -13.22 5.92
N LEU A 41 -8.15 -13.48 5.54
CA LEU A 41 -7.69 -14.82 5.15
C LEU A 41 -7.90 -15.84 6.27
N GLN A 42 -7.56 -15.46 7.51
CA GLN A 42 -7.81 -16.27 8.71
C GLN A 42 -9.31 -16.56 8.91
N MET A 43 -10.16 -15.55 8.77
CA MET A 43 -11.62 -15.71 8.91
C MET A 43 -12.18 -16.70 7.87
N VAL A 44 -11.77 -16.56 6.60
CA VAL A 44 -12.23 -17.44 5.51
C VAL A 44 -11.74 -18.88 5.72
N TYR A 45 -10.51 -19.07 6.21
CA TYR A 45 -10.01 -20.39 6.60
C TYR A 45 -10.78 -20.99 7.77
N GLU A 46 -11.05 -20.20 8.83
CA GLU A 46 -11.85 -20.65 9.99
C GLU A 46 -13.30 -21.01 9.61
N MET A 47 -13.82 -20.42 8.53
CA MET A 47 -15.13 -20.76 7.95
C MET A 47 -15.08 -21.97 7.01
N GLU A 48 -13.94 -22.65 6.88
CA GLU A 48 -13.69 -23.79 5.99
C GLU A 48 -13.97 -23.47 4.50
N GLU A 49 -13.89 -22.19 4.11
CA GLU A 49 -14.14 -21.75 2.72
C GLU A 49 -12.92 -21.96 1.81
N ILE A 50 -11.73 -22.12 2.39
CA ILE A 50 -10.47 -22.45 1.70
C ILE A 50 -9.76 -23.62 2.39
N SER A 51 -8.90 -24.33 1.66
CA SER A 51 -8.07 -25.40 2.22
C SER A 51 -6.90 -24.84 3.03
N GLU A 52 -6.32 -25.68 3.89
CA GLU A 52 -5.09 -25.37 4.63
C GLU A 52 -3.92 -25.02 3.68
N GLU A 53 -3.75 -25.78 2.59
CA GLU A 53 -2.71 -25.51 1.58
C GLU A 53 -2.88 -24.13 0.91
N GLU A 54 -4.12 -23.76 0.58
CA GLU A 54 -4.44 -22.46 -0.02
C GLU A 54 -4.22 -21.32 1.00
N PHE A 55 -4.63 -21.54 2.26
CA PHE A 55 -4.39 -20.63 3.36
C PHE A 55 -2.89 -20.37 3.57
N GLU A 56 -2.09 -21.43 3.75
CA GLU A 56 -0.64 -21.34 3.99
C GLU A 56 0.07 -20.62 2.83
N SER A 57 -0.30 -20.94 1.58
CA SER A 57 0.31 -20.30 0.40
C SER A 57 0.04 -18.80 0.36
N GLN A 58 -1.22 -18.39 0.59
CA GLN A 58 -1.60 -16.98 0.61
C GLN A 58 -1.04 -16.23 1.83
N GLU A 59 -0.99 -16.89 2.99
CA GLU A 59 -0.43 -16.32 4.22
C GLU A 59 1.06 -16.03 4.05
N GLU A 60 1.82 -16.97 3.48
CA GLU A 60 3.27 -16.80 3.29
C GLU A 60 3.57 -15.62 2.36
N ASP A 61 2.80 -15.45 1.28
CA ASP A 61 2.94 -14.31 0.37
C ASP A 61 2.61 -12.98 1.06
N LEU A 62 1.49 -12.90 1.79
CA LEU A 62 1.11 -11.70 2.54
C LEU A 62 2.14 -11.33 3.62
N LEU A 63 2.66 -12.31 4.36
CA LEU A 63 3.70 -12.10 5.37
C LEU A 63 5.02 -11.65 4.75
N ARG A 64 5.37 -12.14 3.56
CA ARG A 64 6.55 -11.69 2.81
C ARG A 64 6.43 -10.21 2.45
N ARG A 65 5.26 -9.80 1.93
CA ARG A 65 4.97 -8.39 1.61
C ARG A 65 4.98 -7.51 2.86
N TYR A 66 4.42 -8.01 3.97
CA TYR A 66 4.40 -7.30 5.24
C TYR A 66 5.82 -6.97 5.74
N ARG A 67 6.74 -7.95 5.69
CA ARG A 67 8.13 -7.75 6.11
C ARG A 67 8.82 -6.66 5.28
N ILE A 68 8.69 -6.73 3.96
CA ILE A 68 9.27 -5.73 3.04
C ILE A 68 8.69 -4.34 3.33
N ALA A 69 7.38 -4.24 3.55
CA ALA A 69 6.74 -2.97 3.90
C ALA A 69 7.27 -2.40 5.22
N LYS A 70 7.45 -3.25 6.24
CA LYS A 70 8.00 -2.85 7.55
C LYS A 70 9.45 -2.42 7.49
N GLU A 71 10.29 -3.11 6.73
CA GLU A 71 11.69 -2.74 6.53
C GLU A 71 11.79 -1.34 5.90
N ARG A 72 11.01 -1.07 4.86
CA ARG A 72 10.97 0.24 4.19
C ARG A 72 10.46 1.36 5.10
N GLU A 73 9.44 1.08 5.92
CA GLU A 73 8.95 2.03 6.93
C GLU A 73 10.05 2.39 7.93
N GLN A 74 10.83 1.39 8.38
CA GLN A 74 11.94 1.61 9.31
C GLN A 74 13.07 2.43 8.67
N GLU A 75 13.49 2.09 7.44
CA GLU A 75 14.51 2.83 6.69
C GLU A 75 14.11 4.30 6.49
N TYR A 76 12.87 4.55 6.06
CA TYR A 76 12.35 5.91 5.89
C TYR A 76 12.36 6.69 7.20
N ASN A 77 11.90 6.07 8.29
CA ASN A 77 11.87 6.68 9.61
C ASN A 77 13.26 6.95 10.20
N GLN A 78 14.27 6.17 9.82
CA GLN A 78 15.67 6.40 10.19
C GLN A 78 16.26 7.56 9.38
N ALA A 79 16.08 7.56 8.05
CA ALA A 79 16.57 8.61 7.16
C ALA A 79 15.97 10.00 7.44
N THR A 80 14.75 10.06 7.99
CA THR A 80 14.09 11.34 8.35
C THR A 80 14.53 11.87 9.74
N LYS A 81 15.25 11.07 10.54
CA LYS A 81 15.73 11.44 11.88
C LYS A 81 17.17 11.95 11.90
N GLU A 82 17.92 11.82 10.80
CA GLU A 82 19.26 12.38 10.59
C GLU A 82 19.19 13.77 9.91
#